data_AF-E3HD39-F1
#
_entry.id   AF-E3HD39-F1
#
_cell.length_a   1.000
_cell.length_b   1.000
_cell.length_c   1.000
_cell.angle_alpha   90.00
_cell.angle_beta   90.00
_cell.angle_gamma   90.00
#
_symmetry.space_group_name_H-M   'P 1'
#
loop_
_entity.id
_entity.type
_entity.pdbx_description
1 polymer ?
#
loop_
_entity_poly.entity_id
_entity_poly.type
_entity_poly.pdbx_seq_one_letter_code
_entity_poly.pdbx_strand_id
1 'polypeptide(L)'
;MSKKESFFGSIFKNKRNDEANEVDILNSIIEERNQIINQMKEELIEEKKKVGIDLKQLEIYEKNLKNKDKKNLELSNHILDLKNSKVELEKNLENLKNNHEKSSLELKYLREENHEIKTKYLQLSETYRLIEGENQNLKLSKEEVKNQLEEKINRLNELKDEGNQMQILGDSFISKDELEEMRLKIDSLNKLCGEQRDKINALDSELLNKESMVEDFRERLAKALSPKSDKIRYKLPIEELFSASKFSEIKTALAEMNFSLVRELKEKSLVEILGEGIKNIETASKVLEDYFSGKTSWEIKTYLYKGDKLSKIFSRQRKLLNYFSDNYMEFASDLDNFEFDILLQEGFSANHVEKFRDILDEYNKQRRI
;
A
#
# COMPACT_ATOMS: atom_id res chain seq x y z
N MET A 1 112.34 21.37 110.56
CA MET A 1 111.24 21.68 109.62
C MET A 1 111.76 21.51 108.21
N SER A 2 111.05 21.01 107.20
CA SER A 2 110.37 19.73 107.03
C SER A 2 110.33 19.49 105.51
N LYS A 3 110.65 18.28 105.07
CA LYS A 3 110.63 17.78 103.69
C LYS A 3 109.29 18.10 102.99
N LYS A 4 109.31 18.84 101.86
CA LYS A 4 108.19 18.96 100.90
C LYS A 4 108.67 19.35 99.50
N GLU A 5 109.64 18.63 98.96
CA GLU A 5 109.93 18.63 97.52
C GLU A 5 110.14 17.17 97.10
N SER A 6 109.26 16.65 96.23
CA SER A 6 109.30 15.34 95.52
C SER A 6 107.99 14.55 95.61
N PHE A 7 106.88 15.10 95.08
CA PHE A 7 105.67 14.28 94.85
C PHE A 7 104.86 14.66 93.60
N PHE A 8 105.08 15.85 93.00
CA PHE A 8 104.30 16.30 91.84
C PHE A 8 104.92 15.98 90.47
N GLY A 9 106.18 15.52 90.39
CA GLY A 9 106.86 15.25 89.12
C GLY A 9 106.58 13.87 88.48
N SER A 10 106.12 12.90 89.25
CA SER A 10 105.90 11.51 88.79
C SER A 10 104.47 11.21 88.32
N ILE A 11 103.48 11.99 88.75
CA ILE A 11 102.06 11.75 88.41
C ILE A 11 101.72 12.26 86.99
N PHE A 12 102.40 13.30 86.49
CA PHE A 12 102.12 13.90 85.19
C PHE A 12 102.79 13.22 83.98
N LYS A 13 103.78 12.33 84.20
CA LYS A 13 104.40 11.57 83.10
C LYS A 13 103.63 10.28 82.77
N ASN A 14 102.98 9.63 83.74
CA ASN A 14 102.18 8.43 83.46
C ASN A 14 100.84 8.75 82.78
N LYS A 15 100.14 9.83 83.18
CA LYS A 15 98.87 10.21 82.53
C LYS A 15 98.97 10.52 81.03
N ARG A 16 100.06 11.15 80.57
CA ARG A 16 100.25 11.45 79.14
C ARG A 16 100.54 10.21 78.29
N ASN A 17 101.13 9.17 78.88
CA ASN A 17 101.39 7.91 78.17
C ASN A 17 100.11 7.06 78.07
N ASP A 18 99.25 7.11 79.10
CA ASP A 18 97.95 6.43 79.09
C ASP A 18 96.98 7.11 78.10
N GLU A 19 96.94 8.45 78.06
CA GLU A 19 96.14 9.22 77.10
C GLU A 19 96.62 9.04 75.65
N ALA A 20 97.94 8.93 75.42
CA ALA A 20 98.49 8.65 74.08
C ALA A 20 98.16 7.24 73.59
N ASN A 21 98.24 6.22 74.47
CA ASN A 21 97.81 4.86 74.17
C ASN A 21 96.29 4.78 73.88
N GLU A 22 95.48 5.55 74.62
CA GLU A 22 94.03 5.58 74.41
C GLU A 22 93.67 6.22 73.06
N VAL A 23 94.40 7.26 72.64
CA VAL A 23 94.24 7.87 71.30
C VAL A 23 94.65 6.90 70.19
N ASP A 24 95.72 6.13 70.35
CA ASP A 24 96.15 5.15 69.34
C ASP A 24 95.16 3.98 69.22
N ILE A 25 94.59 3.53 70.34
CA ILE A 25 93.51 2.52 70.33
C ILE A 25 92.27 3.07 69.62
N LEU A 26 91.87 4.31 69.91
CA LEU A 26 90.73 4.95 69.27
C LEU A 26 90.94 5.14 67.76
N ASN A 27 92.14 5.55 67.34
CA ASN A 27 92.49 5.67 65.92
C ASN A 27 92.44 4.30 65.22
N SER A 28 92.94 3.24 65.86
CA SER A 28 92.84 1.88 65.32
C SER A 28 91.38 1.42 65.17
N ILE A 29 90.51 1.73 66.14
CA ILE A 29 89.08 1.41 66.06
C ILE A 29 88.39 2.22 64.95
N ILE A 30 88.77 3.47 64.75
CA ILE A 30 88.25 4.32 63.66
C ILE A 30 88.67 3.76 62.30
N GLU A 31 89.93 3.35 62.14
CA GLU A 31 90.46 2.73 60.93
C GLU A 31 89.68 1.45 60.58
N GLU A 32 89.47 0.59 61.58
CA GLU A 32 88.75 -0.68 61.44
C GLU A 32 87.26 -0.44 61.08
N ARG A 33 86.62 0.54 61.71
CA ARG A 33 85.24 0.95 61.33
C ARG A 33 85.16 1.53 59.94
N ASN A 34 86.16 2.30 59.50
CA ASN A 34 86.20 2.83 58.15
C ASN A 34 86.35 1.73 57.10
N GLN A 35 87.14 0.68 57.41
CA GLN A 35 87.23 -0.51 56.55
C GLN A 35 85.90 -1.25 56.44
N ILE A 36 85.19 -1.45 57.56
CA ILE A 36 83.86 -2.07 57.57
C ILE A 36 82.87 -1.24 56.75
N ILE A 37 82.86 0.09 56.92
CA ILE A 37 81.98 0.98 56.14
C ILE A 37 82.28 0.88 54.64
N ASN A 38 83.55 0.75 54.25
CA ASN A 38 83.93 0.60 52.85
C ASN A 38 83.52 -0.77 52.30
N GLN A 39 83.69 -1.84 53.07
CA GLN A 39 83.19 -3.17 52.70
C GLN A 39 81.66 -3.17 52.52
N MET A 40 80.91 -2.58 53.45
CA MET A 40 79.45 -2.46 53.33
C MET A 40 79.03 -1.62 52.12
N LYS A 41 79.79 -0.58 51.77
CA LYS A 41 79.53 0.20 50.54
C LYS A 41 79.78 -0.63 49.29
N GLU A 42 80.85 -1.42 49.26
CA GLU A 42 81.17 -2.33 48.16
C GLU A 42 80.11 -3.42 48.02
N GLU A 43 79.69 -4.04 49.12
CA GLU A 43 78.58 -5.00 49.15
C GLU A 43 77.27 -4.38 48.66
N LEU A 44 76.93 -3.16 49.10
CA LEU A 44 75.74 -2.44 48.63
C LEU A 44 75.81 -2.13 47.12
N ILE A 45 76.99 -1.79 46.61
CA ILE A 45 77.21 -1.56 45.17
C ILE A 45 77.08 -2.88 44.39
N GLU A 46 77.58 -3.98 44.94
CA GLU A 46 77.51 -5.30 44.32
C GLU A 46 76.08 -5.87 44.35
N GLU A 47 75.33 -5.63 45.42
CA GLU A 47 73.93 -6.01 45.58
C GLU A 47 73.03 -5.18 44.65
N LYS A 48 73.30 -3.87 44.50
CA LYS A 48 72.68 -3.01 43.46
C LYS A 48 72.95 -3.51 42.04
N LYS A 49 74.14 -4.07 41.78
CA LYS A 49 74.47 -4.71 40.50
C LYS A 49 73.76 -6.06 40.33
N LYS A 50 73.64 -6.88 41.38
CA LYS A 50 72.96 -8.19 41.40
C LYS A 50 71.45 -8.08 41.23
N VAL A 51 70.82 -7.05 41.79
CA VAL A 51 69.37 -6.82 41.65
C VAL A 51 68.99 -6.47 40.21
N GLY A 52 69.94 -6.03 39.36
CA GLY A 52 69.86 -6.13 37.89
C GLY A 52 68.69 -5.42 37.20
N ILE A 53 67.82 -4.76 37.96
CA ILE A 53 66.72 -3.94 37.46
C ILE A 53 67.15 -2.50 37.74
N ASP A 54 67.70 -1.88 36.71
CA ASP A 54 67.96 -0.44 36.69
C ASP A 54 66.65 0.26 37.10
N LEU A 55 66.69 1.26 38.00
CA LEU A 55 65.47 1.93 38.53
C LEU A 55 64.52 2.35 37.40
N LYS A 56 65.10 2.72 36.25
CA LYS A 56 64.41 3.04 35.01
C LYS A 56 63.58 1.90 34.42
N GLN A 57 64.06 0.66 34.50
CA GLN A 57 63.29 -0.51 34.05
C GLN A 57 62.05 -0.72 34.93
N LEU A 58 62.17 -0.51 36.24
CA LEU A 58 61.06 -0.64 37.19
C LEU A 58 59.99 0.43 36.92
N GLU A 59 60.39 1.68 36.69
CA GLU A 59 59.49 2.76 36.24
C GLU A 59 58.80 2.44 34.90
N ILE A 60 59.52 1.84 33.94
CA ILE A 60 58.96 1.40 32.66
C ILE A 60 57.91 0.30 32.89
N TYR A 61 58.18 -0.68 33.76
CA TYR A 61 57.22 -1.74 34.08
C TYR A 61 55.97 -1.20 34.78
N GLU A 62 56.11 -0.28 35.73
CA GLU A 62 54.96 0.37 36.39
C GLU A 62 54.11 1.17 35.40
N LYS A 63 54.75 1.91 34.50
CA LYS A 63 54.04 2.66 33.45
C LYS A 63 53.31 1.73 32.48
N ASN A 64 53.93 0.62 32.11
CA ASN A 64 53.32 -0.41 31.28
C ASN A 64 52.15 -1.10 31.99
N LEU A 65 52.26 -1.36 33.30
CA LEU A 65 51.19 -1.95 34.09
C LEU A 65 49.99 -0.99 34.18
N LYS A 66 50.20 0.28 34.52
CA LYS A 66 49.15 1.31 34.54
C LYS A 66 48.46 1.47 33.19
N ASN A 67 49.21 1.42 32.09
CA ASN A 67 48.65 1.45 30.74
C ASN A 67 47.79 0.20 30.44
N LYS A 68 48.24 -0.98 30.88
CA LYS A 68 47.46 -2.23 30.75
C LYS A 68 46.16 -2.16 31.57
N ASP A 69 46.22 -1.66 32.80
CA ASP A 69 45.05 -1.52 33.67
C ASP A 69 44.02 -0.55 33.07
N LYS A 70 44.50 0.59 32.55
CA LYS A 70 43.63 1.54 31.84
C LYS A 70 42.95 0.87 30.63
N LYS A 71 43.71 0.14 29.83
CA LYS A 71 43.18 -0.57 28.66
C LYS A 71 42.19 -1.68 29.03
N ASN A 72 42.44 -2.39 30.13
CA ASN A 72 41.51 -3.38 30.67
C ASN A 72 40.20 -2.74 31.15
N LEU A 73 40.26 -1.57 31.78
CA LEU A 73 39.08 -0.83 32.18
C LEU A 73 38.26 -0.39 30.95
N GLU A 74 38.92 0.14 29.91
CA GLU A 74 38.28 0.51 28.64
C GLU A 74 37.61 -0.71 27.98
N LEU A 75 38.29 -1.86 27.93
CA LEU A 75 37.73 -3.11 27.42
C LEU A 75 36.54 -3.58 28.25
N SER A 76 36.60 -3.48 29.58
CA SER A 76 35.51 -3.87 30.47
C SER A 76 34.26 -3.02 30.24
N ASN A 77 34.43 -1.70 30.04
CA ASN A 77 33.33 -0.81 29.70
C ASN A 77 32.74 -1.17 28.33
N HIS A 78 33.59 -1.42 27.33
CA HIS A 78 33.12 -1.81 26.01
C HIS A 78 32.33 -3.15 26.03
N ILE A 79 32.77 -4.12 26.82
CA ILE A 79 32.05 -5.38 27.03
C ILE A 79 30.67 -5.12 27.66
N LEU A 80 30.57 -4.18 28.60
CA LEU A 80 29.30 -3.83 29.23
C LEU A 80 28.35 -3.18 28.23
N ASP A 81 28.83 -2.25 27.41
CA ASP A 81 28.05 -1.61 26.35
C ASP A 81 27.54 -2.63 25.33
N LEU A 82 28.40 -3.58 24.91
CA LEU A 82 28.01 -4.66 24.00
C LEU A 82 26.96 -5.58 24.61
N LYS A 83 27.04 -5.88 25.92
CA LYS A 83 26.02 -6.66 26.62
C LYS A 83 24.67 -5.94 26.65
N ASN A 84 24.67 -4.64 26.93
CA ASN A 84 23.45 -3.83 26.95
C ASN A 84 22.81 -3.78 25.55
N SER A 85 23.62 -3.54 24.52
CA SER A 85 23.17 -3.53 23.13
C SER A 85 22.60 -4.89 22.70
N LYS A 86 23.21 -6.00 23.13
CA LYS A 86 22.68 -7.35 22.87
C LYS A 86 21.29 -7.54 23.47
N VAL A 87 21.07 -7.14 24.72
CA VAL A 87 19.77 -7.27 25.41
C VAL A 87 18.69 -6.45 24.69
N GLU A 88 19.03 -5.24 24.23
CA GLU A 88 18.11 -4.40 23.47
C GLU A 88 17.73 -5.03 22.12
N LEU A 89 18.71 -5.60 21.41
CA LEU A 89 18.47 -6.32 20.16
C LEU A 89 17.60 -7.56 20.36
N GLU A 90 17.80 -8.32 21.44
CA GLU A 90 16.95 -9.48 21.77
C GLU A 90 15.51 -9.06 22.03
N LYS A 91 15.29 -7.95 22.74
CA LYS A 91 13.95 -7.39 22.95
C LYS A 91 13.29 -6.94 21.64
N ASN A 92 14.04 -6.30 20.76
CA ASN A 92 13.54 -5.86 19.46
C ASN A 92 13.19 -7.06 18.55
N LEU A 93 14.00 -8.11 18.58
CA LEU A 93 13.73 -9.35 17.84
C LEU A 93 12.42 -10.01 18.32
N GLU A 94 12.19 -10.05 19.62
CA GLU A 94 10.96 -10.65 20.17
C GLU A 94 9.72 -9.83 19.79
N ASN A 95 9.81 -8.50 19.84
CA ASN A 95 8.73 -7.62 19.37
C ASN A 95 8.43 -7.85 17.87
N LEU A 96 9.46 -8.01 17.04
CA LEU A 96 9.31 -8.29 15.62
C LEU A 96 8.62 -9.64 15.37
N LYS A 97 8.97 -10.69 16.12
CA LYS A 97 8.31 -11.99 16.02
C LYS A 97 6.82 -11.91 16.36
N ASN A 98 6.48 -11.24 17.46
CA ASN A 98 5.08 -11.05 17.86
C ASN A 98 4.27 -10.27 16.83
N ASN A 99 4.86 -9.22 16.25
CA ASN A 99 4.23 -8.46 15.18
C ASN A 99 4.03 -9.31 13.92
N HIS A 100 5.05 -10.09 13.52
CA HIS A 100 4.95 -10.99 12.38
C HIS A 100 3.87 -12.04 12.57
N GLU A 101 3.75 -12.64 13.76
CA GLU A 101 2.71 -13.62 14.08
C GLU A 101 1.30 -13.00 13.97
N LYS A 102 1.13 -11.79 14.50
CA LYS A 102 -0.12 -11.04 14.38
C LYS A 102 -0.50 -10.75 12.93
N SER A 103 0.45 -10.24 12.13
CA SER A 103 0.23 -9.97 10.70
C SER A 103 -0.05 -11.24 9.90
N SER A 104 0.60 -12.36 10.27
CA SER A 104 0.34 -13.67 9.65
C SER A 104 -1.09 -14.16 9.90
N LEU A 105 -1.60 -13.97 11.13
CA LEU A 105 -2.97 -14.31 11.50
C LEU A 105 -3.99 -13.47 10.72
N GLU A 106 -3.73 -12.16 10.62
CA GLU A 106 -4.58 -11.22 9.88
C GLU A 106 -4.62 -11.53 8.37
N LEU A 107 -3.47 -11.85 7.77
CA LEU A 107 -3.40 -12.32 6.39
C LEU A 107 -4.19 -13.62 6.16
N LYS A 108 -4.20 -14.54 7.12
CA LYS A 108 -4.99 -15.77 7.03
C LYS A 108 -6.49 -15.46 6.99
N TYR A 109 -6.96 -14.59 7.89
CA TYR A 109 -8.37 -14.16 7.92
C TYR A 109 -8.78 -13.48 6.60
N LEU A 110 -7.97 -12.55 6.09
CA LEU A 110 -8.24 -11.86 4.82
C LEU A 110 -8.26 -12.80 3.61
N ARG A 111 -7.47 -13.87 3.63
CA ARG A 111 -7.50 -14.91 2.57
C ARG A 111 -8.78 -15.72 2.61
N GLU A 112 -9.26 -16.07 3.79
CA GLU A 112 -10.53 -16.79 3.98
C GLU A 112 -11.72 -15.92 3.51
N GLU A 113 -11.75 -14.64 3.90
CA GLU A 113 -12.78 -13.69 3.47
C GLU A 113 -12.77 -13.47 1.94
N ASN A 114 -11.60 -13.30 1.33
CA ASN A 114 -11.47 -13.21 -0.14
C ASN A 114 -11.96 -14.47 -0.84
N HIS A 115 -11.70 -15.66 -0.27
CA HIS A 115 -12.20 -16.90 -0.85
C HIS A 115 -13.73 -16.95 -0.82
N GLU A 116 -14.35 -16.53 0.27
CA GLU A 116 -15.81 -16.47 0.40
C GLU A 116 -16.42 -15.48 -0.63
N ILE A 117 -15.83 -14.29 -0.77
CA ILE A 117 -16.24 -13.29 -1.76
C ILE A 117 -16.15 -13.86 -3.18
N LYS A 118 -15.05 -14.53 -3.52
CA LYS A 118 -14.86 -15.15 -4.84
C LYS A 118 -15.91 -16.21 -5.13
N THR A 119 -16.26 -17.03 -4.15
CA THR A 119 -17.31 -18.05 -4.27
C THR A 119 -18.68 -17.40 -4.51
N LYS A 120 -19.02 -16.35 -3.75
CA LYS A 120 -20.28 -15.60 -3.94
C LYS A 120 -20.34 -14.95 -5.32
N TYR A 121 -19.24 -14.38 -5.81
CA TYR A 121 -19.18 -13.79 -7.14
C TYR A 121 -19.42 -14.83 -8.26
N LEU A 122 -18.82 -16.02 -8.15
CA LEU A 122 -19.03 -17.11 -9.10
C LEU A 122 -20.51 -17.55 -9.15
N GLN A 123 -21.14 -17.72 -7.99
CA GLN A 123 -22.56 -18.06 -7.88
C GLN A 123 -23.45 -16.97 -8.51
N LEU A 124 -23.12 -15.70 -8.30
CA LEU A 124 -23.86 -14.58 -8.86
C LEU A 124 -23.70 -14.48 -10.39
N SER A 125 -22.50 -14.73 -10.89
CA SER A 125 -22.22 -14.76 -12.34
C SER A 125 -23.01 -15.87 -13.03
N GLU A 126 -23.09 -17.05 -12.42
CA GLU A 126 -23.85 -18.17 -12.97
C GLU A 126 -25.36 -17.92 -12.97
N THR A 127 -25.90 -17.32 -11.91
CA THR A 127 -27.32 -16.91 -11.87
C THR A 127 -27.64 -15.84 -12.90
N TYR A 128 -26.76 -14.85 -13.12
CA TYR A 128 -26.95 -13.86 -14.17
C TYR A 128 -27.02 -14.50 -15.56
N ARG A 129 -26.14 -15.45 -15.87
CA ARG A 129 -26.14 -16.18 -17.15
C ARG A 129 -27.46 -16.93 -17.37
N LEU A 130 -28.01 -17.56 -16.32
CA LEU A 130 -29.30 -18.27 -16.41
C LEU A 130 -30.44 -17.29 -16.72
N ILE A 131 -30.50 -16.16 -16.01
CA ILE A 131 -31.51 -15.12 -16.23
C ILE A 131 -31.42 -14.54 -17.65
N GLU A 132 -30.21 -14.33 -18.16
CA GLU A 132 -30.00 -13.83 -19.53
C GLU A 132 -30.51 -14.82 -20.58
N GLY A 133 -30.27 -16.12 -20.38
CA GLY A 133 -30.82 -17.18 -21.24
C GLY A 133 -32.34 -17.22 -21.21
N GLU A 134 -32.96 -17.14 -20.03
CA GLU A 134 -34.43 -17.09 -19.89
C GLU A 134 -35.02 -15.86 -20.60
N ASN A 135 -34.37 -14.70 -20.48
CA ASN A 135 -34.81 -13.47 -21.15
C ASN A 135 -34.75 -13.59 -22.69
N GLN A 136 -33.75 -14.28 -23.24
CA GLN A 136 -33.69 -14.55 -24.67
C GLN A 136 -34.84 -15.46 -25.13
N ASN A 137 -35.13 -16.51 -24.37
CA ASN A 137 -36.25 -17.41 -24.65
C ASN A 137 -37.59 -16.68 -24.60
N LEU A 138 -37.79 -15.80 -23.62
CA LEU A 138 -38.97 -14.95 -23.50
C LEU A 138 -39.14 -14.01 -24.71
N LYS A 139 -38.05 -13.42 -25.21
CA LYS A 139 -38.10 -12.58 -26.43
C LYS A 139 -38.54 -13.37 -27.65
N LEU A 140 -38.01 -14.59 -27.84
CA LEU A 140 -38.40 -15.45 -28.95
C LEU A 140 -39.88 -15.83 -28.86
N SER A 141 -40.33 -16.24 -27.68
CA SER A 141 -41.75 -16.57 -27.44
C SER A 141 -42.67 -15.38 -27.68
N LYS A 142 -42.27 -14.16 -27.29
CA LYS A 142 -43.04 -12.94 -27.55
C LYS A 142 -43.17 -12.65 -29.04
N GLU A 143 -42.11 -12.79 -29.82
CA GLU A 143 -42.17 -12.57 -31.27
C GLU A 143 -43.05 -13.62 -31.97
N GLU A 144 -42.99 -14.87 -31.51
CA GLU A 144 -43.85 -15.93 -32.06
C GLU A 144 -45.33 -15.68 -31.80
N VAL A 145 -45.70 -15.27 -30.57
CA VAL A 145 -47.09 -14.87 -30.25
C VAL A 145 -47.54 -13.68 -31.09
N LYS A 146 -46.66 -12.70 -31.30
CA LYS A 146 -46.95 -11.53 -32.13
C LYS A 146 -47.22 -11.92 -33.58
N ASN A 147 -46.41 -12.80 -34.16
CA ASN A 147 -46.61 -13.31 -35.52
C ASN A 147 -47.95 -14.05 -35.65
N GLN A 148 -48.28 -14.92 -34.69
CA GLN A 148 -49.57 -15.63 -34.67
C GLN A 148 -50.77 -14.68 -34.57
N LEU A 149 -50.62 -13.56 -33.84
CA LEU A 149 -51.66 -12.54 -33.74
C LEU A 149 -51.84 -11.81 -35.07
N GLU A 150 -50.74 -11.46 -35.74
CA GLU A 150 -50.77 -10.77 -37.03
C GLU A 150 -51.42 -11.62 -38.13
N GLU A 151 -51.12 -12.93 -38.18
CA GLU A 151 -51.80 -13.88 -39.05
C GLU A 151 -53.32 -13.92 -38.79
N LYS A 152 -53.74 -13.95 -37.52
CA LYS A 152 -55.16 -13.94 -37.16
C LYS A 152 -55.86 -12.62 -37.54
N ILE A 153 -55.18 -11.48 -37.37
CA ILE A 153 -55.71 -10.17 -37.77
C ILE A 153 -55.91 -10.13 -39.29
N ASN A 154 -54.93 -10.62 -40.06
CA ASN A 154 -55.05 -10.70 -41.52
C ASN A 154 -56.22 -11.58 -41.93
N ARG A 155 -56.38 -12.75 -41.30
CA ARG A 155 -57.52 -13.65 -41.57
C ARG A 155 -58.87 -13.02 -41.22
N LEU A 156 -58.95 -12.24 -40.14
CA LEU A 156 -60.16 -11.50 -39.78
C LEU A 156 -60.50 -10.43 -40.82
N ASN A 157 -59.50 -9.74 -41.36
CA ASN A 157 -59.71 -8.75 -42.41
C ASN A 157 -60.21 -9.40 -43.71
N GLU A 158 -59.64 -10.54 -44.11
CA GLU A 158 -60.13 -11.33 -45.25
C GLU A 158 -61.59 -11.74 -45.08
N LEU A 159 -61.95 -12.29 -43.91
CA LEU A 159 -63.33 -12.68 -43.60
C LEU A 159 -64.29 -11.49 -43.58
N LYS A 160 -63.82 -10.31 -43.17
CA LYS A 160 -64.62 -9.07 -43.21
C LYS A 160 -64.90 -8.64 -44.65
N ASP A 161 -63.91 -8.75 -45.53
CA ASP A 161 -64.06 -8.43 -46.94
C ASP A 161 -64.98 -9.44 -47.65
N GLU A 162 -64.87 -10.74 -47.34
CA GLU A 162 -65.80 -11.78 -47.77
C GLU A 162 -67.23 -11.50 -47.28
N GLY A 163 -67.40 -11.10 -46.02
CA GLY A 163 -68.69 -10.69 -45.45
C GLY A 163 -69.31 -9.49 -46.17
N ASN A 164 -68.50 -8.48 -46.51
CA ASN A 164 -68.95 -7.32 -47.28
C ASN A 164 -69.37 -7.72 -48.71
N GLN A 165 -68.68 -8.66 -49.34
CA GLN A 165 -69.07 -9.21 -50.65
C GLN A 165 -70.37 -10.02 -50.58
N MET A 166 -70.57 -10.80 -49.51
CA MET A 166 -71.84 -11.49 -49.26
C MET A 166 -72.98 -10.52 -49.01
N GLN A 167 -72.74 -9.37 -48.37
CA GLN A 167 -73.74 -8.33 -48.16
C GLN A 167 -74.17 -7.68 -49.49
N ILE A 168 -73.22 -7.45 -50.41
CA ILE A 168 -73.49 -6.95 -51.77
C ILE A 168 -74.28 -7.98 -52.61
N LEU A 169 -74.01 -9.28 -52.44
CA LEU A 169 -74.80 -10.37 -53.05
C LEU A 169 -76.18 -10.53 -52.39
N GLY A 170 -76.27 -10.24 -51.09
CA GLY A 170 -77.48 -10.31 -50.27
C GLY A 170 -78.56 -9.30 -50.62
N ASP A 171 -78.17 -8.14 -51.16
CA ASP A 171 -79.10 -7.17 -51.73
C ASP A 171 -79.67 -7.60 -53.10
N SER A 172 -79.24 -8.76 -53.63
CA SER A 172 -79.78 -9.31 -54.88
C SER A 172 -80.55 -10.62 -54.76
N PHE A 173 -80.32 -11.53 -53.81
CA PHE A 173 -81.19 -12.70 -53.57
C PHE A 173 -80.67 -13.47 -52.33
N ILE A 174 -81.32 -13.42 -51.17
CA ILE A 174 -81.05 -14.38 -50.06
C ILE A 174 -82.35 -14.80 -49.37
N SER A 175 -82.49 -16.12 -49.16
CA SER A 175 -83.61 -16.73 -48.45
C SER A 175 -83.36 -16.73 -46.92
N LYS A 176 -84.44 -16.78 -46.15
CA LYS A 176 -84.45 -16.59 -44.68
C LYS A 176 -83.56 -17.57 -43.89
N ASP A 177 -83.24 -18.73 -44.47
CA ASP A 177 -82.48 -19.80 -43.82
C ASP A 177 -80.96 -19.55 -43.84
N GLU A 178 -80.44 -18.90 -44.89
CA GLU A 178 -79.00 -18.58 -45.02
C GLU A 178 -78.59 -17.43 -44.08
N LEU A 179 -79.51 -16.52 -43.79
CA LEU A 179 -79.32 -15.45 -42.79
C LEU A 179 -79.16 -16.01 -41.37
N GLU A 180 -79.88 -17.08 -41.02
CA GLU A 180 -79.81 -17.67 -39.69
C GLU A 180 -78.51 -18.46 -39.47
N GLU A 181 -78.02 -19.14 -40.51
CA GLU A 181 -76.70 -19.81 -40.46
C GLU A 181 -75.55 -18.80 -40.32
N MET A 182 -75.61 -17.68 -41.05
CA MET A 182 -74.64 -16.60 -40.91
C MET A 182 -74.66 -15.97 -39.52
N ARG A 183 -75.86 -15.81 -38.92
CA ARG A 183 -76.00 -15.29 -37.56
C ARG A 183 -75.36 -16.19 -36.51
N LEU A 184 -75.54 -17.51 -36.62
CA LEU A 184 -74.90 -18.50 -35.74
C LEU A 184 -73.36 -18.50 -35.88
N LYS A 185 -72.84 -18.28 -37.10
CA LYS A 185 -71.39 -18.10 -37.33
C LYS A 185 -70.85 -16.82 -36.70
N ILE A 186 -71.60 -15.72 -36.76
CA ILE A 186 -71.22 -14.45 -36.12
C ILE A 186 -71.18 -14.62 -34.58
N ASP A 187 -72.17 -15.30 -33.99
CA ASP A 187 -72.22 -15.50 -32.54
C ASP A 187 -71.08 -16.38 -32.03
N SER A 188 -70.72 -17.42 -32.79
CA SER A 188 -69.58 -18.28 -32.47
C SER A 188 -68.24 -17.56 -32.62
N LEU A 189 -68.07 -16.71 -33.64
CA LEU A 189 -66.89 -15.85 -33.79
C LEU A 189 -66.78 -14.81 -32.67
N ASN A 190 -67.89 -14.18 -32.27
CA ASN A 190 -67.90 -13.21 -31.18
C ASN A 190 -67.50 -13.85 -29.84
N LYS A 191 -67.96 -15.08 -29.58
CA LYS A 191 -67.54 -15.84 -28.40
C LYS A 191 -66.04 -16.11 -28.41
N LEU A 192 -65.49 -16.52 -29.56
CA LEU A 192 -64.06 -16.82 -29.72
C LEU A 192 -63.20 -15.55 -29.58
N CYS A 193 -63.68 -14.40 -30.05
CA CYS A 193 -63.04 -13.10 -29.85
C CYS A 193 -63.05 -12.68 -28.38
N GLY A 194 -64.14 -12.95 -27.63
CA GLY A 194 -64.20 -12.73 -26.19
C GLY A 194 -63.15 -13.54 -25.43
N GLU A 195 -63.07 -14.83 -25.71
CA GLU A 195 -62.08 -15.73 -25.07
C GLU A 195 -60.63 -15.35 -25.38
N GLN A 196 -60.35 -14.83 -26.59
CA GLN A 196 -59.01 -14.33 -26.92
C GLN A 196 -58.71 -13.00 -26.21
N ARG A 197 -59.70 -12.11 -26.05
CA ARG A 197 -59.52 -10.85 -25.32
C ARG A 197 -59.20 -11.11 -23.84
N ASP A 198 -59.84 -12.10 -23.22
CA ASP A 198 -59.55 -12.47 -21.83
C ASP A 198 -58.13 -13.03 -21.65
N LYS A 199 -57.63 -13.81 -22.63
CA LYS A 199 -56.24 -14.30 -22.65
C LYS A 199 -55.22 -13.17 -22.79
N ILE A 200 -55.51 -12.16 -23.61
CA ILE A 200 -54.66 -10.98 -23.77
C ILE A 200 -54.57 -10.21 -22.45
N ASN A 201 -55.71 -9.96 -21.80
CA ASN A 201 -55.74 -9.25 -20.51
C ASN A 201 -54.95 -10.00 -19.41
N ALA A 202 -55.01 -11.33 -19.40
CA ALA A 202 -54.22 -12.15 -18.48
C ALA A 202 -52.71 -12.03 -18.74
N LEU A 203 -52.30 -12.05 -20.02
CA LEU A 203 -50.90 -11.89 -20.42
C LEU A 203 -50.37 -10.49 -20.10
N ASP A 204 -51.17 -9.43 -20.32
CA ASP A 204 -50.79 -8.06 -19.99
C ASP A 204 -50.57 -7.88 -18.48
N SER A 205 -51.41 -8.53 -17.67
CA SER A 205 -51.27 -8.54 -16.20
C SER A 205 -49.99 -9.27 -15.76
N GLU A 206 -49.64 -10.38 -16.43
CA GLU A 206 -48.41 -11.12 -16.15
C GLU A 206 -47.15 -10.35 -16.57
N LEU A 207 -47.20 -9.65 -17.72
CA LEU A 207 -46.13 -8.80 -18.22
C LEU A 207 -45.83 -7.66 -17.22
N LEU A 208 -46.87 -6.97 -16.75
CA LEU A 208 -46.75 -5.87 -15.80
C LEU A 208 -46.05 -6.34 -14.50
N ASN A 209 -46.38 -7.54 -14.04
CA ASN A 209 -45.75 -8.12 -12.85
C ASN A 209 -44.26 -8.44 -13.08
N LYS A 210 -43.91 -9.00 -14.25
CA LYS A 210 -42.50 -9.27 -14.61
C LYS A 210 -41.69 -7.98 -14.77
N GLU A 211 -42.26 -6.93 -15.36
CA GLU A 211 -41.63 -5.61 -15.46
C GLU A 211 -41.33 -5.04 -14.06
N SER A 212 -42.27 -5.18 -13.11
CA SER A 212 -42.03 -4.80 -11.72
C SER A 212 -40.88 -5.59 -11.08
N MET A 213 -40.79 -6.91 -11.33
CA MET A 213 -39.69 -7.72 -10.78
C MET A 213 -38.32 -7.35 -11.37
N VAL A 214 -38.27 -6.98 -12.66
CA VAL A 214 -37.03 -6.52 -13.31
C VAL A 214 -36.55 -5.21 -12.71
N GLU A 215 -37.48 -4.29 -12.42
CA GLU A 215 -37.11 -3.00 -11.84
C GLU A 215 -36.63 -3.14 -10.38
N ASP A 216 -37.29 -3.99 -9.59
CA ASP A 216 -36.83 -4.38 -8.25
C ASP A 216 -35.41 -4.99 -8.30
N PHE A 217 -35.14 -5.84 -9.29
CA PHE A 217 -33.83 -6.46 -9.46
C PHE A 217 -32.75 -5.44 -9.85
N ARG A 218 -33.07 -4.50 -10.74
CA ARG A 218 -32.18 -3.37 -11.10
C ARG A 218 -31.86 -2.51 -9.89
N GLU A 219 -32.84 -2.21 -9.03
CA GLU A 219 -32.62 -1.41 -7.83
C GLU A 219 -31.70 -2.14 -6.83
N ARG A 220 -31.89 -3.45 -6.66
CA ARG A 220 -31.02 -4.29 -5.82
C ARG A 220 -29.60 -4.37 -6.37
N LEU A 221 -29.44 -4.52 -7.69
CA LEU A 221 -28.14 -4.47 -8.37
C LEU A 221 -27.46 -3.11 -8.19
N ALA A 222 -28.19 -2.01 -8.35
CA ALA A 222 -27.67 -0.67 -8.13
C ALA A 222 -27.21 -0.47 -6.67
N LYS A 223 -27.93 -1.04 -5.69
CA LYS A 223 -27.54 -1.01 -4.27
C LYS A 223 -26.36 -1.95 -3.95
N ALA A 224 -26.23 -3.08 -4.63
CA ALA A 224 -25.15 -4.05 -4.43
C ALA A 224 -23.84 -3.63 -5.12
N LEU A 225 -23.95 -3.00 -6.29
CA LEU A 225 -22.84 -2.43 -7.06
C LEU A 225 -22.49 -1.01 -6.62
N SER A 226 -23.37 -0.35 -5.86
CA SER A 226 -23.02 0.85 -5.09
C SER A 226 -21.92 0.47 -4.11
N PRO A 227 -20.68 0.98 -4.28
CA PRO A 227 -19.63 0.71 -3.34
C PRO A 227 -20.05 1.26 -1.98
N LYS A 228 -20.18 0.37 -0.99
CA LYS A 228 -20.29 0.78 0.41
C LYS A 228 -18.98 1.51 0.73
N SER A 229 -19.06 2.84 0.67
CA SER A 229 -18.01 3.84 0.88
C SER A 229 -16.82 3.81 -0.09
N ASP A 230 -16.98 4.37 -1.29
CA ASP A 230 -15.82 4.88 -2.05
C ASP A 230 -15.87 6.41 -2.06
N LYS A 231 -15.07 7.02 -1.18
CA LYS A 231 -14.72 8.43 -1.34
C LYS A 231 -13.94 8.55 -2.65
N ILE A 232 -14.21 9.58 -3.45
CA ILE A 232 -13.39 9.93 -4.61
C ILE A 232 -11.93 10.02 -4.12
N ARG A 233 -11.03 9.20 -4.69
CA ARG A 233 -9.62 9.07 -4.28
C ARG A 233 -8.66 9.87 -5.16
N TYR A 234 -9.04 10.13 -6.41
CA TYR A 234 -8.18 10.77 -7.40
C TYR A 234 -8.79 12.05 -7.98
N LYS A 235 -7.93 13.01 -8.31
CA LYS A 235 -8.22 14.28 -8.99
C LYS A 235 -8.29 14.01 -10.50
N LEU A 236 -9.38 14.41 -11.15
CA LEU A 236 -9.55 14.19 -12.59
C LEU A 236 -8.73 15.19 -13.43
N PRO A 237 -7.84 14.73 -14.32
CA PRO A 237 -7.14 15.56 -15.29
C PRO A 237 -8.09 16.04 -16.40
N ILE A 238 -7.81 17.22 -16.96
CA ILE A 238 -8.58 17.76 -18.10
C ILE A 238 -8.45 16.85 -19.33
N GLU A 239 -7.30 16.21 -19.51
CA GLU A 239 -7.03 15.30 -20.62
C GLU A 239 -7.92 14.06 -20.61
N GLU A 240 -8.31 13.59 -19.42
CA GLU A 240 -9.17 12.42 -19.26
C GLU A 240 -10.64 12.76 -19.49
N LEU A 241 -11.10 13.91 -19.00
CA LEU A 241 -12.47 14.38 -19.24
C LEU A 241 -12.70 14.66 -20.72
N PHE A 242 -11.73 15.29 -21.39
CA PHE A 242 -11.78 15.65 -22.80
C PHE A 242 -10.90 14.73 -23.66
N SER A 243 -10.95 13.42 -23.38
CA SER A 243 -10.12 12.41 -24.08
C SER A 243 -10.40 12.34 -25.59
N ALA A 244 -11.64 12.59 -26.02
CA ALA A 244 -12.03 12.55 -27.43
C ALA A 244 -11.24 13.56 -28.29
N SER A 245 -10.84 13.14 -29.51
CA SER A 245 -10.03 13.95 -30.44
C SER A 245 -10.67 15.28 -30.81
N LYS A 246 -12.01 15.36 -30.83
CA LYS A 246 -12.76 16.59 -31.10
C LYS A 246 -12.53 17.72 -30.09
N PHE A 247 -11.97 17.42 -28.92
CA PHE A 247 -11.67 18.39 -27.87
C PHE A 247 -10.18 18.77 -27.78
N SER A 248 -9.36 18.45 -28.80
CA SER A 248 -7.94 18.78 -28.81
C SER A 248 -7.66 20.28 -28.60
N GLU A 249 -8.41 21.14 -29.30
CA GLU A 249 -8.29 22.60 -29.22
C GLU A 249 -8.59 23.13 -27.81
N ILE A 250 -9.61 22.56 -27.15
CA ILE A 250 -10.00 22.90 -25.78
C ILE A 250 -8.93 22.47 -24.78
N LYS A 251 -8.35 21.28 -24.94
CA LYS A 251 -7.25 20.81 -24.09
C LYS A 251 -6.03 21.72 -24.18
N THR A 252 -5.64 22.09 -25.41
CA THR A 252 -4.49 22.99 -25.62
C THR A 252 -4.75 24.36 -25.01
N ALA A 253 -5.92 24.94 -25.24
CA ALA A 253 -6.25 26.27 -24.72
C ALA A 253 -6.32 26.30 -23.18
N LEU A 254 -6.88 25.25 -22.55
CA LEU A 254 -6.89 25.13 -21.08
C LEU A 254 -5.46 24.95 -20.52
N ALA A 255 -4.62 24.16 -21.20
CA ALA A 255 -3.23 23.97 -20.81
C ALA A 255 -2.40 25.27 -20.90
N GLU A 256 -2.61 26.09 -21.94
CA GLU A 256 -1.97 27.41 -22.09
C GLU A 256 -2.34 28.38 -20.94
N MET A 257 -3.53 28.22 -20.38
CA MET A 257 -4.01 28.97 -19.22
C MET A 257 -3.61 28.33 -17.87
N ASN A 258 -2.76 27.30 -17.88
CA ASN A 258 -2.30 26.53 -16.73
C ASN A 258 -3.42 25.77 -15.98
N PHE A 259 -4.53 25.45 -16.65
CA PHE A 259 -5.51 24.51 -16.10
C PHE A 259 -5.08 23.09 -16.41
N SER A 260 -5.01 22.25 -15.38
CA SER A 260 -4.60 20.84 -15.48
C SER A 260 -5.61 19.88 -14.86
N LEU A 261 -6.46 20.37 -13.96
CA LEU A 261 -7.45 19.56 -13.24
C LEU A 261 -8.85 20.12 -13.46
N VAL A 262 -9.81 19.20 -13.62
CA VAL A 262 -11.22 19.56 -13.87
C VAL A 262 -11.82 20.37 -12.71
N ARG A 263 -11.39 20.13 -11.46
CA ARG A 263 -11.88 20.87 -10.29
C ARG A 263 -11.53 22.36 -10.32
N GLU A 264 -10.49 22.76 -11.06
CA GLU A 264 -10.07 24.15 -11.21
C GLU A 264 -11.10 24.97 -12.04
N LEU A 265 -12.00 24.27 -12.75
CA LEU A 265 -13.03 24.85 -13.61
C LEU A 265 -14.39 25.01 -12.93
N LYS A 266 -14.52 24.66 -11.63
CA LYS A 266 -15.79 24.47 -10.92
C LYS A 266 -16.69 25.73 -10.80
N GLU A 267 -16.17 26.91 -11.15
CA GLU A 267 -16.85 28.20 -10.92
C GLU A 267 -16.96 29.07 -12.18
N LYS A 268 -16.47 28.62 -13.33
CA LYS A 268 -16.46 29.41 -14.56
C LYS A 268 -16.96 28.56 -15.73
N SER A 269 -17.80 29.14 -16.59
CA SER A 269 -18.16 28.45 -17.84
C SER A 269 -16.94 28.35 -18.75
N LEU A 270 -16.83 27.28 -19.55
CA LEU A 270 -15.73 27.19 -20.52
C LEU A 270 -15.73 28.37 -21.49
N VAL A 271 -16.92 28.93 -21.78
CA VAL A 271 -17.08 30.13 -22.61
C VAL A 271 -16.47 31.37 -21.94
N GLU A 272 -16.64 31.53 -20.62
CA GLU A 272 -15.98 32.61 -19.87
C GLU A 272 -14.46 32.45 -19.80
N ILE A 273 -13.96 31.21 -19.75
CA ILE A 273 -12.52 30.95 -19.66
C ILE A 273 -11.85 31.14 -21.03
N LEU A 274 -12.44 30.60 -22.09
CA LEU A 274 -11.80 30.44 -23.39
C LEU A 274 -12.32 31.38 -24.48
N GLY A 275 -13.47 32.04 -24.27
CA GLY A 275 -14.14 32.89 -25.25
C GLY A 275 -14.96 32.13 -26.30
N GLU A 276 -15.87 32.83 -26.99
CA GLU A 276 -16.84 32.24 -27.93
C GLU A 276 -16.26 31.75 -29.28
N GLY A 277 -14.94 31.59 -29.41
CA GLY A 277 -14.28 31.25 -30.68
C GLY A 277 -13.79 29.81 -30.83
N ILE A 278 -13.83 28.98 -29.78
CA ILE A 278 -13.22 27.64 -29.79
C ILE A 278 -14.19 26.58 -30.31
N LYS A 279 -13.71 25.72 -31.20
CA LYS A 279 -14.53 24.66 -31.79
C LYS A 279 -14.97 23.66 -30.72
N ASN A 280 -16.25 23.26 -30.78
CA ASN A 280 -16.89 22.29 -29.87
C ASN A 280 -17.01 22.76 -28.40
N ILE A 281 -16.88 24.07 -28.12
CA ILE A 281 -16.97 24.61 -26.76
C ILE A 281 -18.31 24.31 -26.09
N GLU A 282 -19.44 24.44 -26.80
CA GLU A 282 -20.77 24.11 -26.26
C GLU A 282 -20.89 22.64 -25.84
N THR A 283 -20.37 21.73 -26.68
CA THR A 283 -20.40 20.29 -26.38
C THR A 283 -19.49 19.97 -25.19
N ALA A 284 -18.34 20.63 -25.07
CA ALA A 284 -17.44 20.46 -23.94
C ALA A 284 -18.02 21.04 -22.64
N SER A 285 -18.73 22.17 -22.71
CA SER A 285 -19.44 22.76 -21.57
C SER A 285 -20.45 21.78 -21.02
N LYS A 286 -21.23 21.13 -21.91
CA LYS A 286 -22.17 20.09 -21.51
C LYS A 286 -21.48 18.90 -20.83
N VAL A 287 -20.34 18.44 -21.35
CA VAL A 287 -19.56 17.35 -20.72
C VAL A 287 -19.05 17.75 -19.33
N LEU A 288 -18.65 19.01 -19.15
CA LEU A 288 -18.21 19.54 -17.86
C LEU A 288 -19.38 19.66 -16.87
N GLU A 289 -20.55 20.10 -17.32
CA GLU A 289 -21.78 20.14 -16.52
C GLU A 289 -22.25 18.73 -16.13
N ASP A 290 -22.22 17.78 -17.07
CA ASP A 290 -22.51 16.37 -16.82
C ASP A 290 -21.52 15.80 -15.78
N TYR A 291 -20.25 16.24 -15.79
CA TYR A 291 -19.28 15.90 -14.77
C TYR A 291 -19.66 16.40 -13.37
N PHE A 292 -19.94 17.70 -13.23
CA PHE A 292 -20.29 18.28 -11.93
C PHE A 292 -21.66 17.84 -11.40
N SER A 293 -22.58 17.47 -12.29
CA SER A 293 -23.89 16.89 -11.93
C SER A 293 -23.84 15.39 -11.65
N GLY A 294 -22.68 14.74 -11.82
CA GLY A 294 -22.49 13.31 -11.55
C GLY A 294 -22.99 12.36 -12.66
N LYS A 295 -23.43 12.90 -13.81
CA LYS A 295 -23.83 12.17 -15.01
C LYS A 295 -22.62 11.81 -15.88
N THR A 296 -21.60 11.22 -15.27
CA THR A 296 -20.35 10.86 -15.94
C THR A 296 -20.36 9.46 -16.51
N SER A 297 -19.53 9.24 -17.54
CA SER A 297 -19.25 7.92 -18.09
C SER A 297 -18.59 7.01 -17.05
N TRP A 298 -18.68 5.71 -17.29
CA TRP A 298 -18.14 4.71 -16.37
C TRP A 298 -16.61 4.76 -16.28
N GLU A 299 -15.94 5.17 -17.35
CA GLU A 299 -14.49 5.35 -17.41
C GLU A 299 -14.04 6.47 -16.44
N ILE A 300 -14.74 7.61 -16.44
CA ILE A 300 -14.44 8.71 -15.52
C ILE A 300 -14.70 8.29 -14.07
N LYS A 301 -15.81 7.57 -13.81
CA LYS A 301 -16.09 7.03 -12.48
C LYS A 301 -14.98 6.08 -12.03
N THR A 302 -14.57 5.16 -12.90
CA THR A 302 -13.48 4.23 -12.64
C THR A 302 -12.18 4.96 -12.31
N TYR A 303 -11.84 5.99 -13.09
CA TYR A 303 -10.67 6.83 -12.83
C TYR A 303 -10.72 7.48 -11.43
N LEU A 304 -11.84 8.12 -11.09
CA LEU A 304 -12.00 8.83 -9.81
C LEU A 304 -11.81 7.91 -8.59
N TYR A 305 -12.13 6.62 -8.73
CA TYR A 305 -12.02 5.64 -7.66
C TYR A 305 -10.71 4.82 -7.70
N LYS A 306 -10.23 4.45 -8.89
CA LYS A 306 -9.10 3.53 -9.06
C LYS A 306 -7.81 4.18 -9.57
N GLY A 307 -7.89 5.39 -10.12
CA GLY A 307 -6.77 6.12 -10.68
C GLY A 307 -6.42 5.66 -12.11
N ASP A 308 -5.24 6.06 -12.58
CA ASP A 308 -4.72 5.68 -13.89
C ASP A 308 -4.35 4.18 -13.94
N LYS A 309 -4.35 3.63 -15.15
CA LYS A 309 -3.79 2.30 -15.38
C LYS A 309 -2.29 2.28 -15.08
N LEU A 310 -1.80 1.19 -14.51
CA LEU A 310 -0.37 0.99 -14.23
C LEU A 310 0.47 1.07 -15.50
N SER A 311 -0.07 0.64 -16.65
CA SER A 311 0.56 0.78 -17.96
C SER A 311 0.85 2.22 -18.37
N LYS A 312 0.07 3.19 -17.87
CA LYS A 312 0.28 4.61 -18.10
C LYS A 312 1.33 5.18 -17.13
N ILE A 313 1.26 4.80 -15.86
CA ILE A 313 2.19 5.26 -14.80
C ILE A 313 3.61 4.72 -15.06
N PHE A 314 3.73 3.42 -15.30
CA PHE A 314 5.01 2.72 -15.50
C PHE A 314 5.28 2.39 -16.96
N SER A 315 4.86 3.25 -17.89
CA SER A 315 4.90 3.03 -19.34
C SER A 315 6.25 2.56 -19.90
N ARG A 316 7.37 2.91 -19.24
CA ARG A 316 8.73 2.52 -19.65
C ARG A 316 9.24 1.22 -19.01
N GLN A 317 8.50 0.63 -18.08
CA GLN A 317 8.95 -0.50 -17.24
C GLN A 317 8.26 -1.80 -17.62
N ARG A 318 8.52 -2.32 -18.83
CA ARG A 318 7.83 -3.51 -19.38
C ARG A 318 7.90 -4.74 -18.45
N LYS A 319 9.06 -5.00 -17.83
CA LYS A 319 9.22 -6.14 -16.90
C LYS A 319 8.28 -6.00 -15.68
N LEU A 320 8.17 -4.79 -15.13
CA LEU A 320 7.29 -4.49 -14.01
C LEU A 320 5.81 -4.59 -14.40
N LEU A 321 5.44 -4.09 -15.59
CA LEU A 321 4.08 -4.19 -16.09
C LEU A 321 3.62 -5.63 -16.32
N ASN A 322 4.52 -6.50 -16.79
CA ASN A 322 4.22 -7.93 -16.92
C ASN A 322 3.95 -8.54 -15.54
N TYR A 323 4.81 -8.25 -14.56
CA TYR A 323 4.58 -8.70 -13.18
C TYR A 323 3.23 -8.23 -12.64
N PHE A 324 2.85 -6.96 -12.84
CA PHE A 324 1.55 -6.46 -12.42
C PHE A 324 0.40 -7.19 -13.11
N SER A 325 0.49 -7.41 -14.43
CA SER A 325 -0.51 -8.14 -15.20
C SER A 325 -0.67 -9.58 -14.73
N ASP A 326 0.44 -10.28 -14.47
CA ASP A 326 0.45 -11.67 -13.99
C ASP A 326 -0.18 -11.79 -12.59
N ASN A 327 -0.16 -10.71 -11.81
CA ASN A 327 -0.77 -10.61 -10.49
C ASN A 327 -2.12 -9.88 -10.48
N TYR A 328 -2.75 -9.70 -11.65
CA TYR A 328 -4.07 -9.06 -11.80
C TYR A 328 -4.17 -7.63 -11.24
N MET A 329 -3.06 -6.88 -11.27
CA MET A 329 -3.02 -5.46 -10.91
C MET A 329 -3.09 -4.61 -12.18
N GLU A 330 -4.09 -3.75 -12.28
CA GLU A 330 -4.33 -2.93 -13.48
C GLU A 330 -4.30 -1.43 -13.19
N PHE A 331 -4.72 -1.00 -12.00
CA PHE A 331 -4.92 0.41 -11.65
C PHE A 331 -4.03 0.86 -10.50
N ALA A 332 -3.82 2.17 -10.39
CA ALA A 332 -3.03 2.78 -9.31
C ALA A 332 -3.49 2.36 -7.90
N SER A 333 -4.81 2.23 -7.69
CA SER A 333 -5.38 1.80 -6.40
C SER A 333 -4.95 0.39 -5.99
N ASP A 334 -4.60 -0.47 -6.96
CA ASP A 334 -4.16 -1.83 -6.68
C ASP A 334 -2.78 -1.84 -6.00
N LEU A 335 -2.04 -0.71 -6.08
CA LEU A 335 -0.73 -0.53 -5.45
C LEU A 335 -0.78 0.12 -4.06
N ASP A 336 -1.96 0.46 -3.53
CA ASP A 336 -2.10 1.17 -2.24
C ASP A 336 -1.44 0.43 -1.07
N ASN A 337 -1.44 -0.90 -1.11
CA ASN A 337 -0.81 -1.76 -0.10
C ASN A 337 0.26 -2.68 -0.71
N PHE A 338 0.81 -2.31 -1.87
CA PHE A 338 1.77 -3.17 -2.56
C PHE A 338 3.17 -3.03 -1.96
N GLU A 339 3.73 -4.14 -1.48
CA GLU A 339 5.09 -4.21 -0.95
C GLU A 339 6.12 -4.35 -2.08
N PHE A 340 6.72 -3.23 -2.46
CA PHE A 340 7.73 -3.17 -3.53
C PHE A 340 8.98 -4.03 -3.26
N ASP A 341 9.28 -4.37 -2.00
CA ASP A 341 10.43 -5.23 -1.66
C ASP A 341 10.29 -6.67 -2.15
N ILE A 342 9.06 -7.13 -2.40
CA ILE A 342 8.80 -8.44 -3.02
C ILE A 342 9.45 -8.52 -4.41
N LEU A 343 9.56 -7.39 -5.12
CA LEU A 343 10.19 -7.34 -6.44
C LEU A 343 11.68 -7.70 -6.42
N LEU A 344 12.37 -7.56 -5.27
CA LEU A 344 13.76 -8.01 -5.15
C LEU A 344 13.88 -9.53 -5.34
N GLN A 345 12.87 -10.28 -4.87
CA GLN A 345 12.81 -11.74 -5.01
C GLN A 345 12.51 -12.16 -6.47
N GLU A 346 11.80 -11.30 -7.21
CA GLU A 346 11.49 -11.43 -8.64
C GLU A 346 12.64 -10.98 -9.57
N GLY A 347 13.83 -10.76 -8.98
CA GLY A 347 15.04 -10.42 -9.71
C GLY A 347 15.04 -8.99 -10.26
N PHE A 348 14.34 -8.05 -9.62
CA PHE A 348 14.56 -6.62 -9.82
C PHE A 348 15.71 -6.14 -8.92
N SER A 349 16.51 -5.18 -9.38
CA SER A 349 17.56 -4.60 -8.54
C SER A 349 17.00 -3.54 -7.59
N ALA A 350 17.63 -3.35 -6.43
CA ALA A 350 17.23 -2.36 -5.44
C ALA A 350 17.05 -0.95 -6.03
N ASN A 351 17.98 -0.50 -6.89
CA ASN A 351 17.86 0.79 -7.56
C ASN A 351 16.64 0.91 -8.48
N HIS A 352 16.16 -0.19 -9.07
CA HIS A 352 14.93 -0.14 -9.86
C HIS A 352 13.70 -0.10 -8.98
N VAL A 353 13.69 -0.88 -7.89
CA VAL A 353 12.60 -0.89 -6.91
C VAL A 353 12.40 0.48 -6.29
N GLU A 354 13.48 1.15 -5.89
CA GLU A 354 13.44 2.52 -5.38
C GLU A 354 12.85 3.50 -6.40
N LYS A 355 13.33 3.45 -7.66
CA LYS A 355 12.76 4.26 -8.75
C LYS A 355 11.27 4.02 -8.97
N PHE A 356 10.79 2.79 -8.79
CA PHE A 356 9.36 2.50 -8.94
C PHE A 356 8.53 3.14 -7.82
N ARG A 357 9.05 3.17 -6.59
CA ARG A 357 8.44 3.90 -5.48
C ARG A 357 8.40 5.39 -5.78
N ASP A 358 9.51 5.97 -6.23
CA ASP A 358 9.58 7.39 -6.59
C ASP A 358 8.54 7.79 -7.65
N ILE A 359 8.39 6.96 -8.70
CA ILE A 359 7.38 7.18 -9.75
C ILE A 359 5.96 7.16 -9.16
N LEU A 360 5.66 6.20 -8.28
CA LEU A 360 4.34 6.09 -7.68
C LEU A 360 4.07 7.25 -6.69
N ASP A 361 5.07 7.66 -5.93
CA ASP A 361 4.97 8.77 -4.99
C ASP A 361 4.76 10.10 -5.72
N GLU A 362 5.49 10.34 -6.81
CA GLU A 362 5.29 11.50 -7.67
C GLU A 362 3.87 11.51 -8.27
N TYR A 363 3.41 10.36 -8.77
CA TYR A 363 2.05 10.20 -9.28
C TYR A 363 1.00 10.51 -8.21
N ASN A 364 1.14 9.91 -7.02
CA ASN A 364 0.20 10.09 -5.92
C ASN A 364 0.15 11.54 -5.44
N LYS A 365 1.29 12.22 -5.37
CA LYS A 365 1.36 13.64 -5.01
C LYS A 365 0.57 14.53 -5.97
N GLN A 366 0.62 14.22 -7.26
CA GLN A 366 -0.09 14.99 -8.29
C GLN A 366 -1.58 14.64 -8.37
N ARG A 367 -1.91 13.35 -8.29
CA ARG A 367 -3.24 12.83 -8.68
C ARG A 367 -4.11 12.39 -7.51
N ARG A 368 -3.57 12.01 -6.36
CA ARG A 368 -4.36 11.58 -5.21
C ARG A 368 -4.93 12.79 -4.45
N ILE A 369 -6.10 12.61 -3.82
CA ILE A 369 -6.80 13.64 -3.02
C ILE A 369 -6.31 13.65 -1.59
#